data_AF-A0A1Q7EC84-F1
#
_entry.id   AF-A0A1Q7EC84-F1
#
_cell.length_a   1.000
_cell.length_b   1.000
_cell.length_c   1.000
_cell.angle_alpha   90.00
_cell.angle_beta   90.00
_cell.angle_gamma   90.00
#
_symmetry.space_group_name_H-M   'P 1'
#
loop_
_entity.id
_entity.type
_entity.pdbx_description
1 polymer ?
#
loop_
_entity_poly.entity_id
_entity_poly.type
_entity_poly.pdbx_seq_one_letter_code
_entity_poly.pdbx_strand_id
1 'polypeptide(L)'
;MQLQAVVVEATQSVVEATKVENSTRLPNAAVSRLPNNGRNYLNLTLLTPNVAIVQGPDGDELSIGGQKGIHNNVSVDGADFNNPFFGEQRGGQRPPFTFNLDAVQEIVVTSSGANAEFGRSSGGFVNVVTKSGTNLLHGSVHYYGKDGALSGQPHHAGVTLPAPDFTQHQFGFTLGGPIKHDRAFFFLAYDQQIYDDIKQTNPNRIDPLLRAWMDTAYAGALRSDYGSIARTNNARVLLAKFDFNLSDRHHASLKYNYTWSEQQNGTFDVDSWARSANGLERDHSNAVNGSLVSYLKPNMANEFRFQYSREDRPRPYDGPRSGALGANRVDAGNRPFPDIAMDFANGYRLGMPFFLPIDYYDTRVQLLDNVSLAHGDHFFKAGFEYNKVHSIQTFVGFANSRYIFASVPSFLAFAADSTQTGGLLLFLQQAGDMPRISRTPGGRTPSGRSTTVCAGRHRSKPTRSLRRPRSSSHRSLARRGRPAASPARSLRTARSRLTRRCGSRGLASRTICAATASA
;
A
#
# COMPACT_ATOMS: atom_id res chain seq x y z
N MET A 1 30.46 -39.34 -22.44
CA MET A 1 29.18 -38.59 -22.41
C MET A 1 28.06 -39.61 -22.51
N GLN A 2 27.18 -39.68 -21.51
CA GLN A 2 25.93 -40.45 -21.61
C GLN A 2 24.81 -39.41 -21.63
N LEU A 3 24.04 -39.35 -22.72
CA LEU A 3 22.91 -38.43 -22.84
C LEU A 3 21.82 -38.89 -21.87
N GLN A 4 21.44 -38.03 -20.93
CA GLN A 4 20.25 -38.26 -20.12
C GLN A 4 19.02 -38.26 -21.05
N ALA A 5 18.18 -39.28 -20.92
CA ALA A 5 16.91 -39.33 -21.63
C ALA A 5 16.02 -38.18 -21.12
N VAL A 6 15.63 -37.28 -22.03
CA VAL A 6 14.57 -36.32 -21.75
C VAL A 6 13.25 -37.10 -21.75
N VAL A 7 12.86 -37.58 -20.57
CA VAL A 7 11.51 -38.11 -20.37
C VAL A 7 10.56 -36.92 -20.44
N VAL A 8 9.97 -36.71 -21.60
CA VAL A 8 8.85 -35.78 -21.77
C VAL A 8 7.64 -36.45 -21.12
N GLU A 9 7.48 -36.24 -19.81
CA GLU A 9 6.16 -36.41 -19.21
C GLU A 9 5.22 -35.42 -19.90
N ALA A 10 4.29 -35.96 -20.69
CA ALA A 10 3.23 -35.18 -21.27
C ALA A 10 2.33 -34.70 -20.13
N THR A 11 2.62 -33.51 -19.60
CA THR A 11 1.62 -32.71 -18.88
C THR A 11 0.43 -32.63 -19.82
N GLN A 12 -0.66 -33.32 -19.46
CA GLN A 12 -1.93 -33.13 -20.14
C GLN A 12 -2.31 -31.67 -19.91
N SER A 13 -2.07 -30.83 -20.92
CA SER A 13 -2.49 -29.44 -20.86
C SER A 13 -3.98 -29.45 -20.59
N VAL A 14 -4.41 -28.72 -19.58
CA VAL A 14 -5.79 -28.24 -19.54
C VAL A 14 -6.03 -27.56 -20.89
N VAL A 15 -7.00 -28.07 -21.64
CA VAL A 15 -7.08 -27.84 -23.10
C VAL A 15 -7.64 -26.45 -23.39
N GLU A 16 -6.77 -25.45 -23.34
CA GLU A 16 -7.09 -24.06 -23.72
C GLU A 16 -6.67 -23.84 -25.18
N ALA A 17 -7.49 -24.33 -26.12
CA ALA A 17 -7.18 -24.36 -27.55
C ALA A 17 -7.15 -22.97 -28.22
N THR A 18 -7.75 -21.95 -27.60
CA THR A 18 -7.75 -20.56 -28.07
C THR A 18 -7.61 -19.59 -26.90
N LYS A 19 -6.61 -18.70 -26.97
CA LYS A 19 -6.33 -17.74 -25.92
C LYS A 19 -6.78 -16.34 -26.35
N VAL A 20 -7.87 -15.84 -25.73
CA VAL A 20 -8.43 -14.49 -26.00
C VAL A 20 -7.96 -13.42 -25.00
N GLU A 21 -7.34 -13.81 -23.89
CA GLU A 21 -6.87 -12.87 -22.86
C GLU A 21 -5.53 -12.20 -23.23
N ASN A 22 -5.39 -10.92 -22.90
CA ASN A 22 -4.14 -10.18 -22.99
C ASN A 22 -3.34 -10.36 -21.69
N SER A 23 -2.60 -11.46 -21.61
CA SER A 23 -1.79 -11.85 -20.45
C SER A 23 -0.28 -11.67 -20.68
N THR A 24 0.44 -11.17 -19.69
CA THR A 24 1.91 -11.34 -19.60
C THR A 24 2.23 -12.49 -18.64
N ARG A 25 3.08 -13.40 -19.09
CA ARG A 25 3.61 -14.53 -18.30
C ARG A 25 5.05 -14.23 -17.92
N LEU A 26 5.35 -14.24 -16.63
CA LEU A 26 6.68 -14.02 -16.06
C LEU A 26 7.20 -15.36 -15.53
N PRO A 27 8.00 -16.11 -16.32
CA PRO A 27 8.46 -17.44 -15.94
C PRO A 27 9.49 -17.36 -14.81
N ASN A 28 9.77 -18.49 -14.14
CA ASN A 28 10.74 -18.56 -13.03
C ASN A 28 12.10 -17.91 -13.37
N ALA A 29 12.58 -18.01 -14.62
CA ALA A 29 13.81 -17.38 -15.06
C ALA A 29 13.78 -15.83 -14.99
N ALA A 30 12.63 -15.20 -15.23
CA ALA A 30 12.45 -13.76 -15.01
C ALA A 30 12.37 -13.45 -13.50
N VAL A 31 11.57 -14.23 -12.77
CA VAL A 31 11.34 -14.06 -11.32
C VAL A 31 12.64 -14.16 -10.50
N SER A 32 13.54 -15.08 -10.87
CA SER A 32 14.79 -15.36 -10.13
C SER A 32 16.01 -14.56 -10.59
N ARG A 33 16.01 -13.99 -11.80
CA ARG A 33 17.21 -13.34 -12.39
C ARG A 33 17.07 -11.83 -12.60
N LEU A 34 15.85 -11.28 -12.58
CA LEU A 34 15.67 -9.84 -12.70
C LEU A 34 15.96 -9.15 -11.34
N PRO A 35 16.65 -8.00 -11.34
CA PRO A 35 16.84 -7.21 -10.12
C PRO A 35 15.50 -6.81 -9.51
N ASN A 36 15.21 -7.29 -8.30
CA ASN A 36 14.00 -6.98 -7.56
C ASN A 36 14.36 -6.48 -6.16
N ASN A 37 14.40 -5.15 -5.99
CA ASN A 37 14.69 -4.51 -4.71
C ASN A 37 13.57 -4.83 -3.70
N GLY A 38 13.92 -5.45 -2.57
CA GLY A 38 12.96 -5.95 -1.58
C GLY A 38 12.27 -7.27 -1.92
N ARG A 39 12.59 -7.89 -3.07
CA ARG A 39 12.10 -9.22 -3.52
C ARG A 39 10.57 -9.40 -3.49
N ASN A 40 9.82 -8.31 -3.55
CA ASN A 40 8.36 -8.36 -3.60
C ASN A 40 7.88 -8.75 -5.01
N TYR A 41 6.98 -9.72 -5.13
CA TYR A 41 6.47 -10.19 -6.42
C TYR A 41 5.71 -9.10 -7.19
N LEU A 42 5.11 -8.12 -6.50
CA LEU A 42 4.38 -7.01 -7.12
C LEU A 42 5.27 -6.18 -8.05
N ASN A 43 6.53 -5.95 -7.68
CA ASN A 43 7.49 -5.21 -8.51
C ASN A 43 7.68 -5.85 -9.90
N LEU A 44 7.54 -7.17 -10.00
CA LEU A 44 7.66 -7.89 -11.27
C LEU A 44 6.41 -7.72 -12.14
N THR A 45 5.23 -7.48 -11.55
CA THR A 45 3.99 -7.25 -12.34
C THR A 45 4.09 -6.00 -13.23
N LEU A 46 4.90 -5.01 -12.85
CA LEU A 46 5.20 -3.79 -13.62
C LEU A 46 5.89 -4.05 -14.97
N LEU A 47 6.38 -5.27 -15.21
CA LEU A 47 6.90 -5.71 -16.51
C LEU A 47 5.76 -5.98 -17.53
N THR A 48 4.51 -5.94 -17.07
CA THR A 48 3.30 -6.09 -17.89
C THR A 48 2.84 -4.72 -18.42
N PRO A 49 2.56 -4.57 -19.73
CA PRO A 49 2.00 -3.32 -20.26
C PRO A 49 0.69 -2.90 -19.57
N ASN A 50 0.50 -1.60 -19.40
CA ASN A 50 -0.65 -0.99 -18.70
C ASN A 50 -0.78 -1.37 -17.21
N VAL A 51 0.31 -1.83 -16.58
CA VAL A 51 0.40 -2.02 -15.13
C VAL A 51 1.28 -0.94 -14.52
N ALA A 52 0.82 -0.36 -13.41
CA ALA A 52 1.51 0.67 -12.65
C ALA A 52 1.25 0.49 -11.14
N ILE A 53 2.10 1.08 -10.31
CA ILE A 53 1.78 1.32 -8.89
C ILE A 53 1.26 2.75 -8.76
N VAL A 54 0.20 2.94 -7.99
CA VAL A 54 -0.42 4.24 -7.68
C VAL A 54 -0.63 4.37 -6.17
N GLN A 55 -0.82 5.59 -5.66
CA GLN A 55 -1.15 5.77 -4.24
C GLN A 55 -2.60 5.34 -3.97
N GLY A 56 -2.77 4.29 -3.18
CA GLY A 56 -4.05 3.79 -2.67
C GLY A 56 -4.28 4.15 -1.19
N PRO A 57 -5.39 3.67 -0.59
CA PRO A 57 -5.75 4.03 0.79
C PRO A 57 -4.85 3.46 1.89
N ASP A 58 -4.15 2.36 1.62
CA ASP A 58 -3.26 1.67 2.59
C ASP A 58 -1.76 1.71 2.20
N GLY A 59 -1.43 2.35 1.07
CA GLY A 59 -0.08 2.43 0.51
C GLY A 59 -0.07 2.27 -1.01
N ASP A 60 1.05 1.76 -1.53
CA ASP A 60 1.33 1.53 -2.96
C ASP A 60 0.42 0.46 -3.60
N GLU A 61 -0.67 0.88 -4.24
CA GLU A 61 -1.70 0.02 -4.79
C GLU A 61 -1.43 -0.33 -6.28
N LEU A 62 -1.59 -1.60 -6.65
CA LEU A 62 -1.45 -2.05 -8.04
C LEU A 62 -2.60 -1.53 -8.91
N SER A 63 -2.31 -0.85 -10.01
CA SER A 63 -3.27 -0.41 -11.01
C SER A 63 -3.06 -1.18 -12.32
N ILE A 64 -4.11 -1.80 -12.84
CA ILE A 64 -4.10 -2.50 -14.13
C ILE A 64 -5.13 -1.83 -15.05
N GLY A 65 -4.71 -1.44 -16.26
CA GLY A 65 -5.57 -0.75 -17.22
C GLY A 65 -6.06 0.64 -16.75
N GLY A 66 -5.41 1.23 -15.76
CA GLY A 66 -5.82 2.50 -15.14
C GLY A 66 -7.00 2.38 -14.14
N GLN A 67 -7.41 1.17 -13.78
CA GLN A 67 -8.38 0.95 -12.70
C GLN A 67 -7.73 1.07 -11.32
N LYS A 68 -8.53 1.30 -10.27
CA LYS A 68 -8.06 1.17 -8.88
C LYS A 68 -7.72 -0.28 -8.57
N GLY A 69 -6.79 -0.54 -7.66
CA GLY A 69 -6.39 -1.90 -7.28
C GLY A 69 -7.48 -2.70 -6.60
N ILE A 70 -8.44 -2.05 -5.94
CA ILE A 70 -9.69 -2.68 -5.46
C ILE A 70 -10.55 -3.31 -6.56
N HIS A 71 -10.25 -3.03 -7.83
CA HIS A 71 -10.86 -3.67 -9.00
C HIS A 71 -9.98 -4.76 -9.62
N ASN A 72 -8.78 -5.03 -9.10
CA ASN A 72 -7.99 -6.18 -9.48
C ASN A 72 -8.40 -7.43 -8.68
N ASN A 73 -7.94 -8.59 -9.11
CA ASN A 73 -8.02 -9.81 -8.33
C ASN A 73 -6.65 -10.49 -8.29
N VAL A 74 -6.10 -10.62 -7.08
CA VAL A 74 -4.87 -11.36 -6.81
C VAL A 74 -5.22 -12.76 -6.31
N SER A 75 -4.58 -13.77 -6.89
CA SER A 75 -4.75 -15.17 -6.56
C SER A 75 -3.41 -15.90 -6.48
N VAL A 76 -3.36 -16.98 -5.71
CA VAL A 76 -2.13 -17.76 -5.50
C VAL A 76 -2.46 -19.24 -5.64
N ASP A 77 -1.93 -19.88 -6.68
CA ASP A 77 -2.41 -21.15 -7.22
C ASP A 77 -3.94 -21.15 -7.44
N GLY A 78 -4.47 -20.01 -7.92
CA GLY A 78 -5.89 -19.85 -8.23
C GLY A 78 -6.85 -19.80 -7.03
N ALA A 79 -6.34 -19.63 -5.80
CA ALA A 79 -7.14 -19.33 -4.61
C ALA A 79 -7.11 -17.82 -4.29
N ASP A 80 -8.21 -17.26 -3.78
CA ASP A 80 -8.42 -15.82 -3.59
C ASP A 80 -7.51 -15.22 -2.48
N PHE A 81 -6.55 -14.40 -2.91
CA PHE A 81 -5.55 -13.75 -2.07
C PHE A 81 -5.79 -12.24 -1.92
N ASN A 82 -7.05 -11.78 -1.97
CA ASN A 82 -7.39 -10.37 -1.76
C ASN A 82 -7.80 -10.10 -0.30
N ASN A 83 -7.34 -9.00 0.31
CA ASN A 83 -7.88 -8.44 1.55
C ASN A 83 -9.26 -7.82 1.26
N PRO A 84 -10.32 -8.17 2.00
CA PRO A 84 -11.69 -7.74 1.69
C PRO A 84 -12.07 -6.32 2.16
N PHE A 85 -11.25 -5.66 2.98
CA PHE A 85 -11.51 -4.32 3.49
C PHE A 85 -10.78 -3.25 2.67
N PHE A 86 -9.49 -3.45 2.41
CA PHE A 86 -8.67 -2.58 1.58
C PHE A 86 -8.78 -2.87 0.09
N GLY A 87 -9.20 -4.09 -0.31
CA GLY A 87 -9.40 -4.49 -1.71
C GLY A 87 -8.14 -4.90 -2.48
N GLU A 88 -6.99 -4.87 -1.81
CA GLU A 88 -5.65 -5.21 -2.32
C GLU A 88 -5.26 -6.68 -2.03
N GLN A 89 -4.01 -7.08 -2.26
CA GLN A 89 -3.56 -8.41 -1.83
C GLN A 89 -3.57 -8.58 -0.30
N ARG A 90 -3.73 -9.82 0.16
CA ARG A 90 -3.59 -10.24 1.55
C ARG A 90 -2.15 -9.94 2.05
N GLY A 91 -2.02 -9.42 3.26
CA GLY A 91 -0.88 -8.71 3.83
C GLY A 91 -0.89 -7.20 3.60
N GLY A 92 -1.50 -6.73 2.49
CA GLY A 92 -1.47 -5.33 2.07
C GLY A 92 -0.08 -4.83 1.64
N GLN A 93 0.10 -3.50 1.58
CA GLN A 93 1.32 -2.87 1.05
C GLN A 93 2.40 -2.54 2.10
N ARG A 94 2.06 -2.52 3.40
CA ARG A 94 3.03 -2.18 4.44
C ARG A 94 4.08 -3.29 4.72
N PRO A 95 3.75 -4.60 4.66
CA PRO A 95 4.78 -5.63 4.70
C PRO A 95 5.71 -5.53 3.49
N PRO A 96 7.03 -5.77 3.64
CA PRO A 96 7.99 -5.66 2.55
C PRO A 96 7.73 -6.69 1.44
N PHE A 97 7.24 -7.88 1.81
CA PHE A 97 6.78 -8.94 0.91
C PHE A 97 5.85 -9.90 1.65
N THR A 98 5.05 -10.66 0.90
CA THR A 98 4.09 -11.66 1.41
C THR A 98 4.37 -13.09 0.92
N PHE A 99 5.40 -13.27 0.08
CA PHE A 99 5.85 -14.58 -0.42
C PHE A 99 7.38 -14.66 -0.47
N ASN A 100 7.92 -15.86 -0.25
CA ASN A 100 9.29 -16.16 -0.65
C ASN A 100 9.34 -16.16 -2.18
N LEU A 101 10.13 -15.27 -2.78
CA LEU A 101 10.21 -15.12 -4.24
C LEU A 101 10.74 -16.38 -4.93
N ASP A 102 11.59 -17.17 -4.26
CA ASP A 102 12.11 -18.43 -4.80
C ASP A 102 11.09 -19.57 -4.76
N ALA A 103 9.98 -19.42 -4.02
CA ALA A 103 8.83 -20.32 -4.08
C ALA A 103 7.97 -20.12 -5.34
N VAL A 104 8.13 -19.00 -6.05
CA VAL A 104 7.32 -18.64 -7.22
C VAL A 104 7.87 -19.32 -8.47
N GLN A 105 7.01 -20.08 -9.14
CA GLN A 105 7.29 -20.74 -10.41
C GLN A 105 6.94 -19.85 -11.61
N GLU A 106 5.84 -19.12 -11.53
CA GLU A 106 5.38 -18.20 -12.58
C GLU A 106 4.49 -17.11 -11.96
N ILE A 107 4.52 -15.91 -12.52
CA ILE A 107 3.49 -14.90 -12.27
C ILE A 107 2.77 -14.65 -13.60
N VAL A 108 1.45 -14.80 -13.61
CA VAL A 108 0.60 -14.51 -14.77
C VAL A 108 -0.21 -13.25 -14.46
N VAL A 109 -0.09 -12.23 -15.30
CA VAL A 109 -0.83 -10.98 -15.19
C VAL A 109 -1.74 -10.83 -16.40
N THR A 110 -3.04 -11.02 -16.22
CA THR A 110 -4.05 -10.79 -17.27
C THR A 110 -4.60 -9.37 -17.17
N SER A 111 -4.30 -8.57 -18.18
CA SER A 111 -4.60 -7.13 -18.22
C SER A 111 -5.96 -6.78 -18.82
N SER A 112 -6.49 -7.65 -19.69
CA SER A 112 -7.81 -7.54 -20.30
C SER A 112 -8.20 -8.85 -21.00
N GLY A 113 -9.49 -9.01 -21.33
CA GLY A 113 -9.99 -10.18 -22.06
C GLY A 113 -10.00 -11.48 -21.24
N ALA A 114 -9.99 -11.40 -19.91
CA ALA A 114 -10.05 -12.57 -19.04
C ALA A 114 -11.34 -13.38 -19.29
N ASN A 115 -11.21 -14.71 -19.30
CA ASN A 115 -12.33 -15.64 -19.46
C ASN A 115 -13.30 -15.58 -18.28
N ALA A 116 -14.53 -16.06 -18.47
CA ALA A 116 -15.60 -16.04 -17.45
C ALA A 116 -15.30 -16.84 -16.16
N GLU A 117 -14.24 -17.65 -16.13
CA GLU A 117 -13.72 -18.28 -14.89
C GLU A 117 -13.05 -17.27 -13.95
N PHE A 118 -12.60 -16.14 -14.48
CA PHE A 118 -11.98 -15.05 -13.76
C PHE A 118 -13.04 -14.00 -13.40
N GLY A 119 -13.49 -14.01 -12.16
CA GLY A 119 -14.56 -13.15 -11.67
C GLY A 119 -14.11 -12.08 -10.67
N ARG A 120 -15.07 -11.21 -10.31
CA ARG A 120 -14.95 -10.27 -9.17
C ARG A 120 -13.84 -9.22 -9.31
N SER A 121 -13.39 -8.95 -10.55
CA SER A 121 -12.45 -7.88 -10.92
C SER A 121 -12.95 -7.20 -12.20
N SER A 122 -12.64 -5.92 -12.34
CA SER A 122 -12.88 -5.11 -13.55
C SER A 122 -11.63 -4.34 -14.00
N GLY A 123 -10.50 -4.52 -13.31
CA GLY A 123 -9.15 -4.13 -13.72
C GLY A 123 -8.46 -5.31 -14.37
N GLY A 124 -7.52 -5.94 -13.66
CA GLY A 124 -6.84 -7.14 -14.11
C GLY A 124 -6.84 -8.28 -13.09
N PHE A 125 -6.14 -9.35 -13.46
CA PHE A 125 -5.95 -10.54 -12.64
C PHE A 125 -4.45 -10.81 -12.49
N VAL A 126 -4.01 -11.11 -11.28
CA VAL A 126 -2.64 -11.57 -10.99
C VAL A 126 -2.76 -12.96 -10.37
N ASN A 127 -2.16 -13.97 -11.00
CA ASN A 127 -2.05 -15.31 -10.44
C ASN A 127 -0.58 -15.64 -10.19
N VAL A 128 -0.23 -15.89 -8.94
CA VAL A 128 1.09 -16.35 -8.52
C VAL A 128 1.06 -17.87 -8.43
N VAL A 129 1.82 -18.55 -9.28
CA VAL A 129 1.92 -20.02 -9.29
C VAL A 129 3.13 -20.43 -8.47
N THR A 130 2.94 -21.33 -7.51
CA THR A 130 3.98 -21.78 -6.58
C THR A 130 4.61 -23.09 -7.04
N LYS A 131 5.90 -23.27 -6.75
CA LYS A 131 6.64 -24.50 -7.02
C LYS A 131 6.04 -25.70 -6.27
N SER A 132 6.31 -26.88 -6.81
CA SER A 132 5.89 -28.17 -6.27
C SER A 132 7.11 -29.08 -6.06
N GLY A 133 6.96 -30.10 -5.22
CA GLY A 133 8.00 -31.10 -5.04
C GLY A 133 8.16 -32.00 -6.27
N THR A 134 9.27 -32.70 -6.37
CA THR A 134 9.55 -33.64 -7.47
C THR A 134 10.11 -34.95 -6.92
N ASN A 135 10.35 -35.94 -7.78
CA ASN A 135 11.06 -37.17 -7.40
C ASN A 135 12.51 -36.97 -6.93
N LEU A 136 13.08 -35.78 -7.10
CA LEU A 136 14.44 -35.47 -6.67
C LEU A 136 14.40 -34.49 -5.49
N LEU A 137 15.07 -34.86 -4.39
CA LEU A 137 15.28 -33.93 -3.28
C LEU A 137 16.21 -32.80 -3.75
N HIS A 138 15.71 -31.58 -3.73
CA HIS A 138 16.43 -30.38 -4.15
C HIS A 138 15.98 -29.17 -3.31
N GLY A 139 16.82 -28.14 -3.26
CA GLY A 139 16.53 -26.94 -2.49
C GLY A 139 17.49 -25.81 -2.79
N SER A 140 17.23 -24.66 -2.19
CA SER A 140 18.08 -23.47 -2.23
C SER A 140 18.23 -22.87 -0.84
N VAL A 141 19.32 -22.15 -0.61
CA VAL A 141 19.45 -21.19 0.49
C VAL A 141 19.79 -19.84 -0.12
N HIS A 142 19.26 -18.76 0.45
CA HIS A 142 19.49 -17.41 -0.05
C HIS A 142 19.82 -16.44 1.08
N TYR A 143 20.61 -15.42 0.74
CA TYR A 143 20.90 -14.27 1.59
C TYR A 143 21.05 -13.03 0.70
N TYR A 144 20.37 -11.95 1.08
CA TYR A 144 20.45 -10.63 0.46
C TYR A 144 20.70 -9.61 1.55
N GLY A 145 21.75 -8.81 1.38
CA GLY A 145 22.10 -7.69 2.26
C GLY A 145 21.93 -6.36 1.54
N LYS A 146 21.41 -5.34 2.23
CA LYS A 146 21.54 -3.93 1.85
C LYS A 146 21.97 -3.11 3.06
N ASP A 147 22.74 -2.07 2.83
CA ASP A 147 23.35 -1.26 3.87
C ASP A 147 23.43 0.21 3.42
N GLY A 148 23.19 1.14 4.34
CA GLY A 148 23.32 2.58 4.11
C GLY A 148 24.73 3.00 3.69
N ALA A 149 25.78 2.36 4.21
CA ALA A 149 27.17 2.60 3.84
C ALA A 149 27.52 2.17 2.40
N LEU A 150 26.70 1.30 1.80
CA LEU A 150 26.80 0.90 0.38
C LEU A 150 25.85 1.71 -0.52
N SER A 151 25.09 2.66 0.05
CA SER A 151 24.09 3.46 -0.65
C SER A 151 24.63 4.85 -1.03
N GLY A 152 24.23 5.36 -2.19
CA GLY A 152 24.55 6.73 -2.59
C GLY A 152 23.78 7.76 -1.76
N GLN A 153 24.37 8.93 -1.52
CA GLN A 153 23.66 10.03 -0.84
C GLN A 153 22.53 10.58 -1.73
N PRO A 154 21.30 10.76 -1.20
CA PRO A 154 20.22 11.32 -1.99
C PRO A 154 20.37 12.83 -2.17
N HIS A 155 20.22 13.28 -3.41
CA HIS A 155 20.18 14.70 -3.78
C HIS A 155 18.82 15.04 -4.39
N HIS A 156 18.13 16.03 -3.84
CA HIS A 156 16.84 16.51 -4.35
C HIS A 156 16.82 18.04 -4.44
N ALA A 157 16.41 18.58 -5.59
CA ALA A 157 16.30 20.03 -5.83
C ALA A 157 17.55 20.88 -5.45
N GLY A 158 18.75 20.30 -5.52
CA GLY A 158 20.00 20.97 -5.14
C GLY A 158 20.35 20.87 -3.65
N VAL A 159 19.53 20.20 -2.84
CA VAL A 159 19.78 19.86 -1.44
C VAL A 159 20.32 18.43 -1.36
N THR A 160 21.45 18.25 -0.68
CA THR A 160 21.92 16.93 -0.24
C THR A 160 21.18 16.56 1.03
N LEU A 161 20.46 15.44 1.00
CA LEU A 161 19.81 14.87 2.17
C LEU A 161 20.83 14.08 3.01
N PRO A 162 20.54 13.79 4.29
CA PRO A 162 21.39 12.92 5.11
C PRO A 162 21.68 11.58 4.40
N ALA A 163 22.86 11.02 4.65
CA ALA A 163 23.16 9.67 4.22
C ALA A 163 22.13 8.70 4.82
N PRO A 164 21.63 7.69 4.06
CA PRO A 164 20.72 6.70 4.61
C PRO A 164 21.42 5.90 5.72
N ASP A 165 20.75 5.72 6.86
CA ASP A 165 21.23 4.95 8.00
C ASP A 165 20.29 3.75 8.21
N PHE A 166 20.52 2.69 7.44
CA PHE A 166 19.70 1.48 7.49
C PHE A 166 20.52 0.22 7.21
N THR A 167 20.03 -0.92 7.71
CA THR A 167 20.50 -2.26 7.35
C THR A 167 19.30 -3.13 6.97
N GLN A 168 19.51 -4.06 6.02
CA GLN A 168 18.50 -5.02 5.59
C GLN A 168 19.18 -6.38 5.40
N HIS A 169 18.66 -7.40 6.09
CA HIS A 169 19.09 -8.79 5.97
C HIS A 169 17.87 -9.63 5.60
N GLN A 170 17.81 -10.14 4.37
CA GLN A 170 16.76 -11.05 3.92
C GLN A 170 17.35 -12.41 3.60
N PHE A 171 16.89 -13.45 4.29
CA PHE A 171 17.44 -14.80 4.22
C PHE A 171 16.38 -15.88 4.36
N GLY A 172 16.66 -17.04 3.79
CA GLY A 172 15.70 -18.12 3.77
C GLY A 172 16.17 -19.31 2.95
N PHE A 173 15.23 -20.22 2.68
CA PHE A 173 15.50 -21.45 1.96
C PHE A 173 14.25 -21.97 1.23
N THR A 174 14.49 -22.86 0.28
CA THR A 174 13.48 -23.76 -0.29
C THR A 174 13.94 -25.20 -0.19
N LEU A 175 13.02 -26.14 -0.03
CA LEU A 175 13.28 -27.58 -0.03
C LEU A 175 12.08 -28.32 -0.60
N GLY A 176 12.28 -29.07 -1.68
CA GLY A 176 11.25 -29.89 -2.31
C GLY A 176 11.75 -31.29 -2.64
N GLY A 177 10.86 -32.27 -2.62
CA GLY A 177 11.21 -33.66 -2.87
C GLY A 177 10.03 -34.63 -2.71
N PRO A 178 10.29 -35.94 -2.80
CA PRO A 178 9.26 -36.95 -2.62
C PRO A 178 9.04 -37.25 -1.13
N ILE A 179 7.76 -37.35 -0.73
CA ILE A 179 7.34 -38.12 0.44
C ILE A 179 7.26 -39.61 0.06
N LYS A 180 6.71 -39.88 -1.13
CA LYS A 180 6.67 -41.20 -1.76
C LYS A 180 6.87 -40.99 -3.26
N HIS A 181 7.90 -41.62 -3.81
CA HIS A 181 8.21 -41.54 -5.24
C HIS A 181 6.96 -41.78 -6.10
N ASP A 182 6.86 -40.98 -7.17
CA ASP A 182 5.77 -40.95 -8.16
C ASP A 182 4.36 -40.64 -7.63
N ARG A 183 4.19 -40.49 -6.31
CA ARG A 183 2.88 -40.51 -5.64
C ARG A 183 2.59 -39.36 -4.69
N ALA A 184 3.56 -38.89 -3.94
CA ALA A 184 3.38 -37.81 -2.98
C ALA A 184 4.66 -36.98 -2.87
N PHE A 185 4.52 -35.67 -2.98
CA PHE A 185 5.61 -34.70 -3.01
C PHE A 185 5.38 -33.60 -1.99
N PHE A 186 6.45 -33.00 -1.50
CA PHE A 186 6.41 -31.82 -0.65
C PHE A 186 7.25 -30.69 -1.24
N PHE A 187 6.87 -29.47 -0.96
CA PHE A 187 7.66 -28.26 -1.18
C PHE A 187 7.50 -27.32 0.00
N LEU A 188 8.61 -26.91 0.59
CA LEU A 188 8.70 -25.96 1.69
C LEU A 188 9.49 -24.74 1.23
N ALA A 189 9.06 -23.55 1.63
CA ALA A 189 9.81 -22.32 1.44
C ALA A 189 9.64 -21.39 2.63
N TYR A 190 10.76 -20.88 3.16
CA TYR A 190 10.80 -19.90 4.24
C TYR A 190 11.60 -18.69 3.79
N ASP A 191 11.14 -17.49 4.11
CA ASP A 191 11.91 -16.26 3.91
C ASP A 191 11.67 -15.29 5.08
N GLN A 192 12.72 -14.65 5.54
CA GLN A 192 12.70 -13.71 6.65
C GLN A 192 13.51 -12.48 6.29
N GLN A 193 12.93 -11.31 6.55
CA GLN A 193 13.64 -10.04 6.56
C GLN A 193 13.75 -9.49 7.97
N ILE A 194 14.95 -9.02 8.30
CA ILE A 194 15.23 -8.10 9.38
C ILE A 194 15.63 -6.77 8.73
N TYR A 195 15.02 -5.67 9.14
CA TYR A 195 15.29 -4.33 8.63
C TYR A 195 15.24 -3.33 9.77
N ASP A 196 16.29 -2.54 9.90
CA ASP A 196 16.47 -1.48 10.89
C ASP A 196 16.91 -0.20 10.16
N ASP A 197 16.37 0.95 10.55
CA ASP A 197 16.53 2.24 9.85
C ASP A 197 16.37 3.41 10.84
N ILE A 198 17.13 4.49 10.67
CA ILE A 198 16.92 5.77 11.36
C ILE A 198 16.41 6.80 10.38
N LYS A 199 15.12 6.70 10.02
CA LYS A 199 14.48 7.51 8.96
C LYS A 199 14.61 9.03 9.15
N GLN A 200 14.77 9.49 10.40
CA GLN A 200 14.99 10.90 10.70
C GLN A 200 15.85 11.08 11.96
N THR A 201 16.84 11.97 11.90
CA THR A 201 17.79 12.29 12.99
C THR A 201 17.76 13.76 13.42
N ASN A 202 17.28 14.67 12.58
CA ASN A 202 17.37 16.12 12.81
C ASN A 202 16.31 16.60 13.84
N PRO A 203 16.68 17.02 15.06
CA PRO A 203 15.71 17.53 16.03
C PRO A 203 15.20 18.93 15.63
N ASN A 204 15.95 19.69 14.84
CA ASN A 204 15.61 21.06 14.41
C ASN A 204 14.48 21.11 13.37
N ARG A 205 13.96 19.95 12.95
CA ARG A 205 12.68 19.87 12.21
C ARG A 205 11.48 20.34 13.04
N ILE A 206 11.63 20.37 14.37
CA ILE A 206 10.61 20.81 15.34
C ILE A 206 10.88 22.25 15.79
N ASP A 207 9.85 22.97 16.21
CA ASP A 207 10.01 24.29 16.83
C ASP A 207 10.81 24.19 18.16
N PRO A 208 11.86 25.02 18.37
CA PRO A 208 12.68 24.98 19.57
C PRO A 208 11.91 25.30 20.86
N LEU A 209 10.89 26.18 20.80
CA LEU A 209 10.03 26.51 21.94
C LEU A 209 9.17 25.31 22.33
N LEU A 210 8.69 24.54 21.35
CA LEU A 210 7.93 23.32 21.63
C LEU A 210 8.81 22.25 22.28
N ARG A 211 10.05 22.05 21.82
CA ARG A 211 11.00 21.13 22.47
C ARG A 211 11.27 21.52 23.92
N ALA A 212 11.61 22.80 24.16
CA ALA A 212 11.87 23.32 25.51
C ALA A 212 10.65 23.20 26.44
N TRP A 213 9.45 23.44 25.92
CA TRP A 213 8.21 23.21 26.66
C TRP A 213 7.99 21.72 26.97
N MET A 214 8.19 20.80 26.02
CA MET A 214 8.03 19.36 26.27
C MET A 214 9.02 18.84 27.31
N ASP A 215 10.29 19.26 27.23
CA ASP A 215 11.31 18.94 28.23
C ASP A 215 10.91 19.42 29.64
N THR A 216 10.38 20.64 29.75
CA THR A 216 10.03 21.26 31.04
C THR A 216 8.72 20.73 31.61
N ALA A 217 7.66 20.67 30.80
CA ALA A 217 6.31 20.30 31.23
C ALA A 217 6.14 18.80 31.56
N TYR A 218 7.06 17.95 31.06
CA TYR A 218 7.04 16.50 31.25
C TYR A 218 8.37 15.93 31.77
N ALA A 219 9.26 16.76 32.32
CA ALA A 219 10.57 16.36 32.84
C ALA A 219 11.39 15.47 31.87
N GLY A 220 11.32 15.76 30.57
CA GLY A 220 11.98 15.00 29.50
C GLY A 220 11.31 13.69 29.08
N ALA A 221 10.16 13.30 29.66
CA ALA A 221 9.47 12.04 29.31
C ALA A 221 9.06 11.93 27.82
N LEU A 222 8.88 13.07 27.13
CA LEU A 222 8.58 13.13 25.69
C LEU A 222 9.83 13.27 24.81
N ARG A 223 11.06 13.11 25.34
CA ARG A 223 12.29 13.32 24.54
C ARG A 223 12.41 12.39 23.32
N SER A 224 11.81 11.20 23.37
CA SER A 224 11.76 10.28 22.22
C SER A 224 10.88 10.79 21.07
N ASP A 225 9.97 11.74 21.32
CA ASP A 225 9.02 12.21 20.32
C ASP A 225 9.62 13.22 19.34
N TYR A 226 10.65 13.98 19.72
CA TYR A 226 11.35 14.93 18.83
C TYR A 226 12.82 14.57 18.58
N GLY A 227 13.28 13.45 19.13
CA GLY A 227 14.60 12.87 18.85
C GLY A 227 14.69 12.24 17.46
N SER A 228 15.65 11.32 17.31
CA SER A 228 15.69 10.42 16.16
C SER A 228 14.53 9.44 16.19
N ILE A 229 14.02 9.06 15.01
CA ILE A 229 12.98 8.05 14.86
C ILE A 229 13.62 6.82 14.22
N ALA A 230 13.80 5.78 15.03
CA ALA A 230 14.12 4.45 14.52
C ALA A 230 12.86 3.81 13.90
N ARG A 231 13.03 3.03 12.84
CA ARG A 231 12.01 2.28 12.13
C ARG A 231 12.50 0.85 11.93
N THR A 232 11.61 -0.11 12.10
CA THR A 232 11.83 -1.50 11.69
C THR A 232 10.91 -1.85 10.53
N ASN A 233 11.24 -2.87 9.74
CA ASN A 233 10.33 -3.43 8.74
C ASN A 233 10.57 -4.94 8.57
N ASN A 234 10.22 -5.67 9.62
CA ASN A 234 10.53 -7.08 9.78
C ASN A 234 9.41 -7.93 9.21
N ALA A 235 9.76 -9.00 8.49
CA ALA A 235 8.78 -9.91 7.90
C ALA A 235 9.25 -11.36 7.94
N ARG A 236 8.29 -12.29 8.02
CA ARG A 236 8.51 -13.74 7.91
C ARG A 236 7.38 -14.36 7.11
N VAL A 237 7.73 -15.21 6.16
CA VAL A 237 6.75 -15.95 5.36
C VAL A 237 7.13 -17.42 5.30
N LEU A 238 6.14 -18.29 5.38
CA LEU A 238 6.29 -19.73 5.26
C LEU A 238 5.23 -20.24 4.28
N LEU A 239 5.68 -21.02 3.30
CA LEU A 239 4.83 -21.81 2.42
C LEU A 239 5.17 -23.28 2.62
N ALA A 240 4.14 -24.10 2.79
CA ALA A 240 4.23 -25.55 2.75
C ALA A 240 3.19 -26.09 1.77
N LYS A 241 3.61 -26.86 0.77
CA LYS A 241 2.75 -27.44 -0.26
C LYS A 241 2.99 -28.95 -0.34
N PHE A 242 1.92 -29.70 -0.52
CA PHE A 242 1.89 -31.14 -0.64
C PHE A 242 1.06 -31.52 -1.85
N ASP A 243 1.67 -32.26 -2.79
CA ASP A 243 1.04 -32.66 -4.04
C ASP A 243 0.96 -34.19 -4.12
N PHE A 244 -0.18 -34.72 -4.54
CA PHE A 244 -0.51 -36.15 -4.48
C PHE A 244 -1.08 -36.66 -5.81
N ASN A 245 -0.40 -37.65 -6.41
CA ASN A 245 -0.91 -38.43 -7.53
C ASN A 245 -1.74 -39.61 -6.98
N LEU A 246 -3.01 -39.35 -6.66
CA LEU A 246 -3.93 -40.35 -6.12
C LEU A 246 -4.14 -41.49 -7.14
N SER A 247 -4.27 -41.13 -8.42
CA SER A 247 -4.21 -42.04 -9.57
C SER A 247 -3.77 -41.28 -10.81
N ASP A 248 -3.61 -41.98 -11.93
CA ASP A 248 -3.33 -41.41 -13.27
C ASP A 248 -4.44 -40.47 -13.79
N ARG A 249 -5.53 -40.30 -13.02
CA ARG A 249 -6.66 -39.40 -13.32
C ARG A 249 -6.98 -38.40 -12.22
N HIS A 250 -6.39 -38.54 -11.03
CA HIS A 250 -6.76 -37.74 -9.85
C HIS A 250 -5.51 -37.18 -9.17
N HIS A 251 -5.36 -35.86 -9.23
CA HIS A 251 -4.24 -35.13 -8.64
C HIS A 251 -4.78 -34.16 -7.60
N ALA A 252 -4.28 -34.25 -6.37
CA ALA A 252 -4.67 -33.36 -5.29
C ALA A 252 -3.48 -32.50 -4.83
N SER A 253 -3.75 -31.26 -4.44
CA SER A 253 -2.78 -30.36 -3.82
C SER A 253 -3.33 -29.83 -2.51
N LEU A 254 -2.48 -29.69 -1.49
CA LEU A 254 -2.77 -29.02 -0.23
C LEU A 254 -1.63 -28.06 0.10
N LYS A 255 -1.96 -26.80 0.31
CA LYS A 255 -1.02 -25.71 0.57
C LYS A 255 -1.41 -24.97 1.85
N TYR A 256 -0.41 -24.65 2.65
CA TYR A 256 -0.47 -23.73 3.77
C TYR A 256 0.45 -22.53 3.50
N ASN A 257 -0.06 -21.33 3.70
CA ASN A 257 0.70 -20.08 3.66
C ASN A 257 0.55 -19.37 5.01
N TYR A 258 1.67 -18.87 5.52
CA TYR A 258 1.74 -18.02 6.70
C TYR A 258 2.53 -16.76 6.36
N THR A 259 2.01 -15.59 6.75
CA THR A 259 2.75 -14.32 6.75
C THR A 259 2.72 -13.72 8.15
N TRP A 260 3.78 -12.99 8.46
CA TRP A 260 3.87 -12.14 9.64
C TRP A 260 4.75 -10.94 9.29
N SER A 261 4.35 -9.74 9.73
CA SER A 261 5.24 -8.58 9.72
C SER A 261 5.01 -7.65 10.90
N GLU A 262 6.05 -6.90 11.26
CA GLU A 262 5.99 -5.78 12.19
C GLU A 262 6.82 -4.61 11.66
N GLN A 263 6.24 -3.42 11.68
CA GLN A 263 6.87 -2.18 11.23
C GLN A 263 6.70 -1.08 12.30
N GLN A 264 7.73 -0.87 13.11
CA GLN A 264 7.73 0.17 14.14
C GLN A 264 7.89 1.55 13.52
N ASN A 265 7.06 2.52 13.94
CA ASN A 265 7.00 3.88 13.41
C ASN A 265 6.70 3.95 11.89
N GLY A 266 5.94 2.99 11.36
CA GLY A 266 5.64 2.84 9.93
C GLY A 266 4.17 2.98 9.52
N THR A 267 3.22 3.08 10.45
CA THR A 267 1.79 3.11 10.08
C THR A 267 1.40 4.37 9.29
N PHE A 268 1.85 5.54 9.74
CA PHE A 268 1.70 6.81 9.02
C PHE A 268 2.96 7.22 8.23
N ASP A 269 4.12 6.72 8.65
CA ASP A 269 5.45 6.97 8.08
C ASP A 269 5.78 8.44 7.73
N VAL A 270 5.60 9.37 8.69
CA VAL A 270 5.88 10.80 8.53
C VAL A 270 7.04 11.26 9.43
N ASP A 271 8.14 11.66 8.80
CA ASP A 271 9.39 12.11 9.47
C ASP A 271 9.25 13.43 10.24
N SER A 272 8.39 14.34 9.77
CA SER A 272 8.17 15.63 10.44
C SER A 272 7.34 15.51 11.71
N TRP A 273 6.63 14.39 11.92
CA TRP A 273 5.81 14.16 13.11
C TRP A 273 6.64 13.58 14.26
N ALA A 274 6.00 13.46 15.42
CA ALA A 274 6.56 12.79 16.56
C ALA A 274 6.68 11.28 16.34
N ARG A 275 7.61 10.65 17.06
CA ARG A 275 7.69 9.18 17.14
C ARG A 275 6.33 8.57 17.52
N SER A 276 5.70 9.06 18.61
CA SER A 276 4.37 8.60 19.05
C SER A 276 3.27 8.69 17.99
N ALA A 277 3.36 9.61 17.03
CA ALA A 277 2.36 9.80 16.00
C ALA A 277 2.55 8.90 14.75
N ASN A 278 3.62 8.10 14.69
CA ASN A 278 3.94 7.26 13.55
C ASN A 278 3.35 5.83 13.62
N GLY A 279 3.13 5.29 14.82
CA GLY A 279 2.39 4.05 15.07
C GLY A 279 3.14 2.75 14.78
N LEU A 280 2.57 1.64 15.25
CA LEU A 280 3.05 0.27 15.04
C LEU A 280 2.12 -0.46 14.06
N GLU A 281 2.62 -0.84 12.88
CA GLU A 281 1.91 -1.75 11.98
C GLU A 281 2.24 -3.19 12.32
N ARG A 282 1.23 -4.06 12.36
CA ARG A 282 1.40 -5.51 12.33
C ARG A 282 0.45 -6.14 11.31
N ASP A 283 0.92 -7.23 10.71
CA ASP A 283 0.14 -8.16 9.91
C ASP A 283 0.45 -9.58 10.37
N HIS A 284 -0.57 -10.44 10.42
CA HIS A 284 -0.34 -11.87 10.31
C HIS A 284 -1.50 -12.57 9.60
N SER A 285 -1.18 -13.42 8.64
CA SER A 285 -2.15 -14.16 7.84
C SER A 285 -1.82 -15.65 7.79
N ASN A 286 -2.88 -16.46 7.77
CA ASN A 286 -2.86 -17.91 7.72
C ASN A 286 -3.86 -18.34 6.63
N ALA A 287 -3.41 -19.09 5.63
CA ALA A 287 -4.27 -19.61 4.57
C ALA A 287 -4.00 -21.09 4.30
N VAL A 288 -5.05 -21.91 4.36
CA VAL A 288 -5.06 -23.28 3.85
C VAL A 288 -5.84 -23.29 2.55
N ASN A 289 -5.22 -23.79 1.49
CA ASN A 289 -5.82 -23.93 0.17
C ASN A 289 -5.65 -25.39 -0.28
N GLY A 290 -6.63 -25.96 -0.97
CA GLY A 290 -6.44 -27.25 -1.61
C GLY A 290 -7.23 -27.36 -2.90
N SER A 291 -6.77 -28.26 -3.77
CA SER A 291 -7.39 -28.55 -5.06
C SER A 291 -7.42 -30.05 -5.33
N LEU A 292 -8.38 -30.46 -6.16
CA LEU A 292 -8.50 -31.81 -6.71
C LEU A 292 -8.85 -31.68 -8.20
N VAL A 293 -7.90 -32.04 -9.06
CA VAL A 293 -8.10 -32.12 -10.52
C VAL A 293 -8.39 -33.58 -10.87
N SER A 294 -9.49 -33.80 -11.59
CA SER A 294 -10.01 -35.12 -11.95
C SER A 294 -10.30 -35.24 -13.45
N TYR A 295 -9.54 -36.08 -14.15
CA TYR A 295 -9.76 -36.43 -15.55
C TYR A 295 -10.84 -37.51 -15.66
N LEU A 296 -12.11 -37.08 -15.64
CA LEU A 296 -13.29 -37.96 -15.63
C LEU A 296 -13.42 -38.77 -16.93
N LYS A 297 -13.08 -38.17 -18.08
CA LYS A 297 -13.00 -38.80 -19.40
C LYS A 297 -11.81 -38.20 -20.17
N PRO A 298 -11.33 -38.83 -21.27
CA PRO A 298 -10.23 -38.27 -22.09
C PRO A 298 -10.48 -36.85 -22.63
N ASN A 299 -11.74 -36.42 -22.65
CA ASN A 299 -12.18 -35.10 -23.11
C ASN A 299 -12.91 -34.29 -22.02
N MET A 300 -12.93 -34.73 -20.76
CA MET A 300 -13.67 -34.09 -19.67
C MET A 300 -12.85 -34.06 -18.38
N ALA A 301 -12.56 -32.87 -17.89
CA ALA A 301 -11.87 -32.63 -16.63
C ALA A 301 -12.77 -31.87 -15.66
N ASN A 302 -12.63 -32.17 -14.36
CA ASN A 302 -13.21 -31.43 -13.26
C ASN A 302 -12.08 -30.90 -12.36
N GLU A 303 -12.24 -29.68 -11.86
CA GLU A 303 -11.34 -29.07 -10.89
C GLU A 303 -12.17 -28.52 -9.72
N PHE A 304 -12.02 -29.17 -8.57
CA PHE A 304 -12.52 -28.67 -7.29
C PHE A 304 -11.41 -27.93 -6.55
N ARG A 305 -11.74 -26.80 -5.90
CA ARG A 305 -10.85 -26.05 -5.02
C ARG A 305 -11.57 -25.65 -3.73
N PHE A 306 -10.82 -25.63 -2.63
CA PHE A 306 -11.26 -25.04 -1.37
C PHE A 306 -10.20 -24.10 -0.79
N GLN A 307 -10.64 -23.12 -0.01
CA GLN A 307 -9.80 -22.26 0.81
C GLN A 307 -10.47 -21.96 2.14
N TYR A 308 -9.67 -21.97 3.19
CA TYR A 308 -9.90 -21.21 4.41
C TYR A 308 -8.73 -20.27 4.63
N SER A 309 -8.98 -18.97 4.86
CA SER A 309 -7.92 -18.04 5.27
C SER A 309 -8.40 -17.05 6.30
N ARG A 310 -7.50 -16.66 7.21
CA ARG A 310 -7.66 -15.59 8.18
C ARG A 310 -6.48 -14.63 8.10
N GLU A 311 -6.76 -13.34 8.22
CA GLU A 311 -5.74 -12.31 8.45
C GLU A 311 -6.18 -11.43 9.61
N ASP A 312 -5.21 -10.98 10.39
CA ASP A 312 -5.38 -9.94 11.40
C ASP A 312 -4.34 -8.85 11.14
N ARG A 313 -4.78 -7.57 11.12
CA ARG A 313 -3.90 -6.40 10.91
C ARG A 313 -4.04 -5.41 12.06
N PRO A 314 -3.63 -5.79 13.29
CA PRO A 314 -3.75 -4.93 14.46
C PRO A 314 -2.74 -3.78 14.39
N ARG A 315 -3.21 -2.57 14.71
CA ARG A 315 -2.40 -1.35 14.78
C ARG A 315 -2.53 -0.78 16.19
N PRO A 316 -1.77 -1.31 17.16
CA PRO A 316 -1.81 -0.82 18.53
C PRO A 316 -1.14 0.55 18.65
N TYR A 317 -1.45 1.27 19.72
CA TYR A 317 -0.67 2.44 20.13
C TYR A 317 0.32 2.09 21.25
N ASP A 318 1.61 2.24 20.93
CA ASP A 318 2.79 1.96 21.76
C ASP A 318 3.48 3.23 22.28
N GLY A 319 2.94 4.41 21.99
CA GLY A 319 3.48 5.70 22.44
C GLY A 319 3.16 6.07 23.90
N PRO A 320 3.58 7.27 24.35
CA PRO A 320 3.42 7.74 25.72
C PRO A 320 1.97 7.77 26.23
N ARG A 321 1.81 7.51 27.53
CA ARG A 321 0.53 7.49 28.26
C ARG A 321 0.60 8.35 29.51
N SER A 322 -0.55 8.89 29.96
CA SER A 322 -0.70 9.84 31.08
C SER A 322 0.06 9.44 32.35
N GLY A 323 0.04 8.17 32.73
CA GLY A 323 0.75 7.66 33.92
C GLY A 323 2.28 7.81 33.88
N ALA A 324 2.88 8.01 32.70
CA ALA A 324 4.31 8.25 32.54
C ALA A 324 4.70 9.74 32.54
N LEU A 325 3.74 10.66 32.74
CA LEU A 325 3.92 12.10 32.51
C LEU A 325 4.03 12.95 33.80
N GLY A 326 4.29 12.31 34.94
CA GLY A 326 4.61 12.95 36.22
C GLY A 326 3.46 12.98 37.24
N ALA A 327 3.82 13.09 38.52
CA ALA A 327 2.94 12.80 39.66
C ALA A 327 1.79 13.81 39.94
N ASN A 328 1.73 14.94 39.21
CA ASN A 328 0.84 16.08 39.53
C ASN A 328 -0.28 16.32 38.51
N ARG A 329 -0.75 15.28 37.81
CA ARG A 329 -1.92 15.40 36.90
C ARG A 329 -2.95 14.32 37.24
N VAL A 330 -4.18 14.78 37.52
CA VAL A 330 -5.27 13.96 38.07
C VAL A 330 -5.95 13.15 36.96
N ASP A 331 -5.25 12.15 36.45
CA ASP A 331 -5.81 11.12 35.57
C ASP A 331 -5.59 9.74 36.21
N ALA A 332 -6.64 9.19 36.83
CA ALA A 332 -6.63 7.89 37.50
C ALA A 332 -6.59 6.68 36.52
N GLY A 333 -6.02 6.85 35.33
CA GLY A 333 -6.02 5.84 34.27
C GLY A 333 -4.85 5.99 33.30
N ASN A 334 -4.41 4.86 32.75
CA ASN A 334 -3.29 4.74 31.80
C ASN A 334 -3.68 5.15 30.36
N ARG A 335 -4.17 6.38 30.20
CA ARG A 335 -4.74 6.92 28.95
C ARG A 335 -3.62 7.30 27.94
N PRO A 336 -3.75 6.98 26.65
CA PRO A 336 -2.83 7.47 25.61
C PRO A 336 -2.76 9.01 25.56
N PHE A 337 -1.59 9.57 25.26
CA PHE A 337 -1.47 11.02 25.02
C PHE A 337 -2.38 11.43 23.83
N PRO A 338 -3.12 12.57 23.90
CA PRO A 338 -4.10 12.95 22.85
C PRO A 338 -3.44 13.30 21.51
N ASP A 339 -4.18 13.18 20.40
CA ASP A 339 -3.74 13.66 19.07
C ASP A 339 -3.64 15.19 19.12
N ILE A 340 -2.42 15.71 19.19
CA ILE A 340 -2.15 17.14 19.13
C ILE A 340 -1.42 17.41 17.82
N ALA A 341 -1.97 18.29 16.99
CA ALA A 341 -1.29 18.80 15.80
C ALA A 341 -1.13 20.33 15.90
N MET A 342 0.03 20.85 15.50
CA MET A 342 0.29 22.28 15.37
C MET A 342 0.88 22.61 14.00
N ASP A 343 0.71 23.87 13.61
CA ASP A 343 1.37 24.48 12.46
C ASP A 343 1.00 23.81 11.13
N PHE A 344 -0.02 24.35 10.44
CA PHE A 344 -0.45 23.83 9.14
C PHE A 344 0.61 23.95 8.02
N ALA A 345 1.71 24.70 8.24
CA ALA A 345 2.76 24.89 7.24
C ALA A 345 3.96 23.95 7.46
N ASN A 346 4.40 23.75 8.71
CA ASN A 346 5.55 22.89 9.05
C ASN A 346 5.15 21.53 9.66
N GLY A 347 3.91 21.39 10.14
CA GLY A 347 3.23 20.13 10.41
C GLY A 347 3.88 19.22 11.45
N TYR A 348 3.78 19.57 12.75
CA TYR A 348 4.09 18.63 13.83
C TYR A 348 2.82 18.02 14.42
N ARG A 349 2.81 16.69 14.59
CA ARG A 349 1.80 15.95 15.36
C ARG A 349 2.48 15.12 16.43
N LEU A 350 1.91 15.07 17.63
CA LEU A 350 2.32 14.20 18.73
C LEU A 350 1.13 13.53 19.43
N GLY A 351 1.41 12.44 20.14
CA GLY A 351 0.43 11.61 20.83
C GLY A 351 -0.25 10.58 19.93
N MET A 352 -1.27 9.90 20.46
CA MET A 352 -2.01 8.85 19.76
C MET A 352 -2.85 9.46 18.64
N PRO A 353 -2.49 9.23 17.36
CA PRO A 353 -3.19 9.82 16.24
C PRO A 353 -4.60 9.23 16.10
N PHE A 354 -5.54 10.04 15.60
CA PHE A 354 -7.00 9.80 15.52
C PHE A 354 -7.53 8.47 14.96
N PHE A 355 -6.68 7.61 14.42
CA PHE A 355 -7.07 6.32 13.85
C PHE A 355 -6.61 5.13 14.70
N LEU A 356 -5.63 5.32 15.59
CA LEU A 356 -5.15 4.26 16.48
C LEU A 356 -5.97 4.23 17.78
N PRO A 357 -6.12 3.04 18.41
CA PRO A 357 -5.78 1.73 17.85
C PRO A 357 -6.79 1.27 16.78
N ILE A 358 -6.33 0.43 15.85
CA ILE A 358 -7.20 -0.36 14.96
C ILE A 358 -7.04 -1.83 15.32
N ASP A 359 -8.17 -2.51 15.56
CA ASP A 359 -8.23 -3.97 15.52
C ASP A 359 -8.98 -4.38 14.24
N TYR A 360 -8.29 -5.07 13.35
CA TYR A 360 -8.83 -5.59 12.10
C TYR A 360 -8.61 -7.09 12.02
N TYR A 361 -9.64 -7.84 11.63
CA TYR A 361 -9.46 -9.19 11.10
C TYR A 361 -10.49 -9.52 10.01
N ASP A 362 -10.12 -10.45 9.14
CA ASP A 362 -11.06 -11.12 8.25
C ASP A 362 -10.87 -12.63 8.21
N THR A 363 -11.93 -13.32 7.82
CA THR A 363 -11.93 -14.75 7.48
C THR A 363 -12.63 -14.95 6.14
N ARG A 364 -12.10 -15.86 5.32
CA ARG A 364 -12.67 -16.30 4.05
C ARG A 364 -12.84 -17.81 4.04
N VAL A 365 -14.01 -18.27 3.61
CA VAL A 365 -14.24 -19.63 3.10
C VAL A 365 -14.57 -19.51 1.62
N GLN A 366 -13.77 -20.12 0.74
CA GLN A 366 -14.05 -20.19 -0.69
C GLN A 366 -14.15 -21.67 -1.10
N LEU A 367 -15.15 -21.99 -1.90
CA LEU A 367 -15.31 -23.26 -2.58
C LEU A 367 -15.53 -22.95 -4.07
N LEU A 368 -14.85 -23.67 -4.94
CA LEU A 368 -14.98 -23.50 -6.39
C LEU A 368 -14.99 -24.89 -7.03
N ASP A 369 -15.88 -25.09 -7.99
CA ASP A 369 -15.94 -26.31 -8.80
C ASP A 369 -16.10 -25.92 -10.27
N ASN A 370 -15.18 -26.40 -11.11
CA ASN A 370 -15.14 -26.16 -12.55
C ASN A 370 -15.20 -27.49 -13.31
N VAL A 371 -15.84 -27.49 -14.47
CA VAL A 371 -15.87 -28.60 -15.41
C VAL A 371 -15.55 -28.09 -16.81
N SER A 372 -14.57 -28.72 -17.45
CA SER A 372 -14.13 -28.46 -18.82
C SER A 372 -14.41 -29.68 -19.70
N LEU A 373 -15.01 -29.46 -20.87
CA LEU A 373 -15.41 -30.47 -21.84
C LEU A 373 -14.98 -30.06 -23.26
N ALA A 374 -14.14 -30.89 -23.90
CA ALA A 374 -13.87 -30.77 -25.33
C ALA A 374 -14.80 -31.71 -26.12
N HIS A 375 -15.46 -31.22 -27.18
CA HIS A 375 -16.33 -32.02 -28.02
C HIS A 375 -16.32 -31.51 -29.47
N GLY A 376 -15.69 -32.28 -30.37
CA GLY A 376 -15.40 -31.80 -31.72
C GLY A 376 -14.52 -30.54 -31.68
N ASP A 377 -14.87 -29.55 -32.48
CA ASP A 377 -14.18 -28.25 -32.53
C ASP A 377 -14.62 -27.28 -31.41
N HIS A 378 -15.42 -27.74 -30.45
CA HIS A 378 -15.96 -26.92 -29.36
C HIS A 378 -15.31 -27.25 -28.01
N PHE A 379 -14.99 -26.20 -27.26
CA PHE A 379 -14.58 -26.27 -25.85
C PHE A 379 -15.64 -25.59 -24.98
N PHE A 380 -16.16 -26.32 -24.00
CA PHE A 380 -17.15 -25.85 -23.05
C PHE A 380 -16.54 -25.84 -21.65
N LYS A 381 -16.75 -24.76 -20.90
CA LYS A 381 -16.30 -24.61 -19.52
C LYS A 381 -17.43 -24.01 -18.69
N ALA A 382 -17.76 -24.63 -17.57
CA ALA A 382 -18.80 -24.21 -16.66
C ALA A 382 -18.35 -24.45 -15.22
N GLY A 383 -18.85 -23.66 -14.27
CA GLY A 383 -18.45 -23.81 -12.88
C GLY A 383 -19.26 -22.92 -11.94
N PHE A 384 -18.94 -23.02 -10.65
CA PHE A 384 -19.56 -22.30 -9.55
C PHE A 384 -18.53 -21.92 -8.50
N GLU A 385 -18.62 -20.69 -7.97
CA GLU A 385 -17.86 -20.21 -6.81
C GLU A 385 -18.83 -19.84 -5.68
N TYR A 386 -18.60 -20.42 -4.49
CA TYR A 386 -19.14 -19.90 -3.23
C TYR A 386 -18.01 -19.24 -2.44
N ASN A 387 -18.15 -17.96 -2.13
CA ASN A 387 -17.17 -17.22 -1.36
C ASN A 387 -17.86 -16.46 -0.22
N LYS A 388 -17.62 -16.91 1.01
CA LYS A 388 -18.10 -16.27 2.22
C LYS A 388 -16.94 -15.57 2.91
N VAL A 389 -17.04 -14.25 2.97
CA VAL A 389 -16.12 -13.39 3.72
C VAL A 389 -16.83 -12.85 4.95
N HIS A 390 -16.12 -12.83 6.07
CA HIS A 390 -16.49 -12.09 7.26
C HIS A 390 -15.31 -11.21 7.65
N SER A 391 -15.54 -9.90 7.75
CA SER A 391 -14.51 -8.90 8.06
C SER A 391 -15.05 -7.96 9.13
N ILE A 392 -14.23 -7.69 10.14
CA ILE A 392 -14.53 -6.72 11.20
C ILE A 392 -13.33 -5.79 11.33
N GLN A 393 -13.62 -4.48 11.32
CA GLN A 393 -12.67 -3.46 11.76
C GLN A 393 -13.28 -2.65 12.91
N THR A 394 -12.57 -2.58 14.02
CA THR A 394 -12.82 -1.63 15.10
C THR A 394 -11.95 -0.40 14.87
N PHE A 395 -12.58 0.73 14.57
CA PHE A 395 -11.94 2.03 14.44
C PHE A 395 -12.41 2.92 15.58
N VAL A 396 -11.53 3.16 16.56
CA VAL A 396 -11.87 3.93 17.78
C VAL A 396 -12.01 5.44 17.51
N GLY A 397 -11.35 5.93 16.46
CA GLY A 397 -11.48 7.31 16.02
C GLY A 397 -11.02 8.34 17.06
N PHE A 398 -11.73 9.46 17.14
CA PHE A 398 -11.40 10.58 18.02
C PHE A 398 -11.73 10.36 19.51
N ALA A 399 -11.95 9.12 19.97
CA ALA A 399 -12.31 8.86 21.38
C ALA A 399 -11.26 9.34 22.39
N ASN A 400 -9.99 9.44 21.97
CA ASN A 400 -8.91 10.01 22.79
C ASN A 400 -8.77 11.54 22.69
N SER A 401 -9.72 12.22 22.02
CA SER A 401 -9.69 13.64 21.67
C SER A 401 -8.60 14.01 20.66
N ARG A 402 -8.89 15.02 19.83
CA ARG A 402 -7.93 15.61 18.88
C ARG A 402 -7.96 17.13 18.97
N TYR A 403 -6.78 17.73 19.08
CA TYR A 403 -6.57 19.16 19.22
C TYR A 403 -5.71 19.64 18.05
N ILE A 404 -6.17 20.67 17.33
CA ILE A 404 -5.43 21.24 16.19
C ILE A 404 -5.22 22.72 16.45
N PHE A 405 -3.97 23.17 16.39
CA PHE A 405 -3.56 24.55 16.63
C PHE A 405 -2.96 25.17 15.37
N ALA A 406 -3.30 26.43 15.11
CA ALA A 406 -2.82 27.13 13.92
C ALA A 406 -1.29 27.27 13.86
N SER A 407 -0.62 27.31 15.01
CA SER A 407 0.84 27.43 15.15
C SER A 407 1.32 26.87 16.50
N VAL A 408 2.63 26.64 16.63
CA VAL A 408 3.25 26.27 17.92
C VAL A 408 3.02 27.34 19.00
N PRO A 409 3.22 28.66 18.77
CA PRO A 409 2.88 29.69 19.75
C PRO A 409 1.41 29.65 20.22
N SER A 410 0.46 29.35 19.32
CA SER A 410 -0.96 29.20 19.70
C SER A 410 -1.19 28.04 20.66
N PHE A 411 -0.50 26.91 20.45
CA PHE A 411 -0.52 25.79 21.38
C PHE A 411 0.14 26.14 22.72
N LEU A 412 1.32 26.78 22.70
CA LEU A 412 2.06 27.12 23.91
C LEU A 412 1.28 28.11 24.79
N ALA A 413 0.56 29.06 24.18
CA ALA A 413 -0.36 29.94 24.90
C ALA A 413 -1.51 29.15 25.56
N PHE A 414 -2.16 28.25 24.83
CA PHE A 414 -3.21 27.36 25.38
C PHE A 414 -2.68 26.44 26.49
N ALA A 415 -1.44 25.95 26.38
CA ALA A 415 -0.82 25.08 27.36
C ALA A 415 -0.31 25.83 28.62
N ALA A 416 -0.12 27.14 28.53
CA ALA A 416 0.32 28.00 29.65
C ALA A 416 -0.85 28.65 30.40
N ASP A 417 -1.98 28.90 29.73
CA ASP A 417 -3.16 29.53 30.32
C ASP A 417 -4.14 28.47 30.84
N SER A 418 -4.23 28.33 32.16
CA SER A 418 -5.19 27.43 32.82
C SER A 418 -6.66 27.90 32.75
N THR A 419 -6.93 29.02 32.08
CA THR A 419 -8.23 29.71 32.11
C THR A 419 -8.81 30.10 30.74
N GLN A 420 -8.12 29.90 29.60
CA GLN A 420 -8.66 30.30 28.28
C GLN A 420 -8.82 29.20 27.22
N THR A 421 -10.04 29.14 26.69
CA THR A 421 -10.44 28.43 25.46
C THR A 421 -10.04 29.17 24.16
N GLY A 422 -9.34 30.30 24.27
CA GLY A 422 -9.06 31.28 23.20
C GLY A 422 -8.02 30.90 22.15
N GLY A 423 -8.01 29.65 21.68
CA GLY A 423 -7.07 29.20 20.64
C GLY A 423 -7.33 27.81 20.04
N LEU A 424 -8.34 27.10 20.54
CA LEU A 424 -8.62 25.72 20.15
C LEU A 424 -9.58 25.66 18.94
N LEU A 425 -9.06 25.25 17.78
CA LEU A 425 -9.89 24.82 16.64
C LEU A 425 -10.44 23.41 16.91
N LEU A 426 -11.51 23.35 17.72
CA LEU A 426 -12.18 22.11 18.06
C LEU A 426 -13.02 21.59 16.87
N PHE A 427 -12.43 20.71 16.06
CA PHE A 427 -13.20 19.95 15.07
C PHE A 427 -13.87 18.74 15.73
N LEU A 428 -15.03 19.00 16.34
CA LEU A 428 -15.99 17.94 16.69
C LEU A 428 -16.60 17.38 15.41
N GLN A 429 -16.18 16.19 15.00
CA GLN A 429 -16.95 15.36 14.07
C GLN A 429 -17.44 14.14 14.84
N GLN A 430 -18.72 14.19 15.24
CA GLN A 430 -19.38 13.05 15.88
C GLN A 430 -19.33 11.84 14.94
N ALA A 431 -18.86 10.71 15.46
CA ALA A 431 -19.39 9.43 15.03
C ALA A 431 -20.83 9.38 15.56
N GLY A 432 -21.80 9.75 14.72
CA GLY A 432 -23.21 9.59 15.06
C GLY A 432 -23.52 8.11 15.15
N ASP A 433 -24.26 7.71 16.20
CA ASP A 433 -24.82 6.36 16.29
C ASP A 433 -25.56 6.03 15.00
N MET A 434 -25.11 4.98 14.32
CA MET A 434 -25.86 4.39 13.21
C MET A 434 -27.20 3.89 13.77
N PRO A 435 -28.36 4.46 13.39
CA PRO A 435 -29.62 3.89 13.81
C PRO A 435 -29.71 2.48 13.22
N ARG A 436 -30.05 1.49 14.06
CA ARG A 436 -30.38 0.15 13.58
C ARG A 436 -31.54 0.27 12.59
N ILE A 437 -31.26 0.14 11.29
CA ILE A 437 -32.30 0.05 10.26
C ILE A 437 -32.92 -1.35 10.36
N SER A 438 -33.85 -1.52 11.30
CA SER A 438 -34.80 -2.62 11.25
C SER A 438 -35.71 -2.40 10.04
N ARG A 439 -35.43 -3.10 8.94
CA ARG A 439 -36.33 -3.18 7.78
C ARG A 439 -37.63 -3.89 8.19
N THR A 440 -38.65 -3.13 8.57
CA THR A 440 -40.04 -3.56 8.40
C THR A 440 -40.48 -3.31 6.95
N PRO A 441 -41.15 -4.27 6.29
CA PRO A 441 -41.57 -4.11 4.90
C PRO A 441 -42.86 -3.30 4.79
N GLY A 442 -42.81 -2.16 4.08
CA GLY A 442 -43.99 -1.41 3.66
C GLY A 442 -43.99 0.07 4.05
N GLY A 443 -43.61 0.95 3.12
CA GLY A 443 -43.70 2.40 3.29
C GLY A 443 -43.09 3.16 2.11
N ARG A 444 -43.87 4.02 1.44
CA ARG A 444 -43.42 4.80 0.27
C ARG A 444 -42.46 5.92 0.68
N THR A 445 -41.41 6.14 -0.10
CA THR A 445 -40.49 7.27 0.02
C THR A 445 -41.05 8.55 -0.63
N PRO A 446 -40.96 9.72 0.04
CA PRO A 446 -40.97 11.03 -0.61
C PRO A 446 -39.53 11.51 -0.90
N SER A 447 -39.38 12.32 -1.94
CA SER A 447 -38.08 12.82 -2.44
C SER A 447 -37.59 14.06 -1.69
N GLY A 448 -36.43 13.95 -1.03
CA GLY A 448 -35.74 15.07 -0.39
C GLY A 448 -34.54 15.57 -1.22
N ARG A 449 -34.60 16.80 -1.74
CA ARG A 449 -33.42 17.49 -2.31
C ARG A 449 -32.51 17.98 -1.18
N SER A 450 -31.23 17.65 -1.24
CA SER A 450 -30.21 18.31 -0.42
C SER A 450 -29.73 19.59 -1.11
N THR A 451 -30.04 20.75 -0.52
CA THR A 451 -29.52 22.06 -0.95
C THR A 451 -28.24 22.40 -0.20
N THR A 452 -27.10 22.32 -0.87
CA THR A 452 -25.80 22.77 -0.33
C THR A 452 -25.78 24.30 -0.24
N VAL A 453 -25.69 24.86 0.97
CA VAL A 453 -25.54 26.31 1.18
C VAL A 453 -24.06 26.67 1.22
N CYS A 454 -23.57 27.33 0.17
CA CYS A 454 -22.23 27.93 0.15
C CYS A 454 -22.23 29.25 0.94
N ALA A 455 -21.51 29.31 2.06
CA ALA A 455 -21.35 30.55 2.83
C ALA A 455 -20.41 31.54 2.11
N GLY A 456 -21.00 32.59 1.51
CA GLY A 456 -20.26 33.67 0.86
C GLY A 456 -19.61 34.65 1.85
N ARG A 457 -18.38 35.09 1.57
CA ARG A 457 -17.68 36.13 2.34
C ARG A 457 -18.40 37.48 2.24
N HIS A 458 -19.11 37.89 3.29
CA HIS A 458 -19.54 39.28 3.44
C HIS A 458 -18.33 40.17 3.79
N ARG A 459 -17.93 41.05 2.85
CA ARG A 459 -17.08 42.21 3.13
C ARG A 459 -17.95 43.43 3.38
N SER A 460 -17.95 43.96 4.60
CA SER A 460 -18.50 45.27 4.92
C SER A 460 -17.60 46.38 4.35
N LYS A 461 -18.20 47.31 3.59
CA LYS A 461 -17.58 48.59 3.21
C LYS A 461 -18.13 49.70 4.12
N PRO A 462 -17.30 50.65 4.58
CA PRO A 462 -17.77 51.99 4.91
C PRO A 462 -17.80 52.88 3.65
N THR A 463 -18.68 53.88 3.64
CA THR A 463 -18.91 54.83 2.52
C THR A 463 -18.64 56.27 2.94
N ARG A 464 -18.41 57.14 1.93
CA ARG A 464 -18.14 58.61 1.98
C ARG A 464 -16.74 59.04 2.47
N SER A 465 -16.15 60.13 1.98
CA SER A 465 -16.37 60.90 0.72
C SER A 465 -15.25 61.95 0.49
N LEU A 466 -14.95 62.25 -0.78
CA LEU A 466 -14.44 63.54 -1.31
C LEU A 466 -13.17 64.18 -0.70
N ARG A 467 -12.05 64.15 -1.45
CA ARG A 467 -11.50 65.30 -2.22
C ARG A 467 -10.22 64.91 -2.99
N ARG A 468 -10.03 65.51 -4.18
CA ARG A 468 -8.73 65.59 -4.91
C ARG A 468 -8.10 66.97 -4.64
N PRO A 469 -6.78 67.13 -4.86
CA PRO A 469 -6.34 67.83 -6.08
C PRO A 469 -5.15 67.15 -6.83
N ARG A 470 -4.66 67.80 -7.90
CA ARG A 470 -3.61 67.36 -8.85
C ARG A 470 -2.29 68.13 -8.65
N SER A 471 -1.14 67.51 -8.99
CA SER A 471 0.07 68.08 -9.66
C SER A 471 1.21 67.02 -9.68
N SER A 472 1.80 66.58 -10.81
CA SER A 472 2.97 67.13 -11.57
C SER A 472 4.22 67.43 -10.73
N SER A 473 5.49 67.17 -11.12
CA SER A 473 6.10 66.42 -12.24
C SER A 473 7.67 66.47 -12.15
N HIS A 474 8.38 65.56 -12.84
CA HIS A 474 9.72 65.74 -13.47
C HIS A 474 11.08 65.55 -12.74
N ARG A 475 12.04 65.05 -13.57
CA ARG A 475 13.53 64.98 -13.52
C ARG A 475 14.19 64.01 -12.52
N SER A 476 15.19 63.16 -12.82
CA SER A 476 16.08 62.78 -13.97
C SER A 476 17.57 63.10 -13.79
N LEU A 477 18.42 62.25 -14.41
CA LEU A 477 19.90 62.27 -14.57
C LEU A 477 20.69 61.62 -13.41
N ALA A 478 21.81 60.88 -13.57
CA ALA A 478 22.39 59.99 -14.60
C ALA A 478 23.94 60.06 -14.56
N ARG A 479 24.60 58.95 -14.99
CA ARG A 479 26.03 58.78 -15.39
C ARG A 479 27.01 58.39 -14.26
N ARG A 480 28.11 57.65 -14.50
CA ARG A 480 28.69 56.91 -15.67
C ARG A 480 29.76 55.92 -15.14
N GLY A 481 30.09 54.86 -15.91
CA GLY A 481 31.42 54.22 -15.81
C GLY A 481 31.57 52.79 -16.36
N ARG A 482 32.20 52.65 -17.52
CA ARG A 482 32.78 51.44 -18.18
C ARG A 482 34.10 51.90 -18.87
N PRO A 483 34.95 51.08 -19.52
CA PRO A 483 34.87 49.65 -19.91
C PRO A 483 35.83 48.80 -19.03
N ALA A 484 36.36 47.60 -19.34
CA ALA A 484 36.36 46.72 -20.54
C ALA A 484 36.37 45.22 -20.08
N ALA A 485 36.48 44.16 -20.89
CA ALA A 485 36.71 44.01 -22.34
C ALA A 485 35.97 42.76 -22.93
N SER A 486 36.57 42.07 -23.90
CA SER A 486 36.18 40.79 -24.54
C SER A 486 37.45 40.17 -25.19
N PRO A 487 37.51 38.95 -25.78
CA PRO A 487 36.45 38.33 -26.60
C PRO A 487 36.29 36.77 -26.62
N ALA A 488 35.21 36.36 -27.29
CA ALA A 488 35.04 35.17 -28.14
C ALA A 488 35.11 33.74 -27.57
N ARG A 489 33.96 33.03 -27.63
CA ARG A 489 33.72 32.08 -28.75
C ARG A 489 32.24 31.79 -28.96
N SER A 490 31.87 31.45 -30.19
CA SER A 490 30.51 31.16 -30.63
C SER A 490 30.23 29.65 -30.64
N LEU A 491 28.97 29.27 -30.43
CA LEU A 491 28.39 28.05 -31.00
C LEU A 491 26.89 28.24 -31.20
N ARG A 492 26.43 28.04 -32.44
CA ARG A 492 25.02 28.02 -32.83
C ARG A 492 24.51 26.57 -32.74
N THR A 493 23.31 26.38 -32.21
CA THR A 493 22.45 25.24 -32.57
C THR A 493 21.01 25.71 -32.73
N ALA A 494 20.29 25.12 -33.68
CA ALA A 494 19.08 25.70 -34.26
C ALA A 494 17.79 25.30 -33.50
N ARG A 495 16.83 26.23 -33.44
CA ARG A 495 15.41 25.94 -33.20
C ARG A 495 14.68 25.94 -34.54
N SER A 496 14.29 24.77 -35.05
CA SER A 496 13.32 24.67 -36.15
C SER A 496 11.90 24.73 -35.58
N ARG A 497 11.11 25.71 -36.03
CA ARG A 497 9.65 25.74 -35.83
C ARG A 497 8.98 25.11 -37.03
N LEU A 498 8.10 24.13 -36.79
CA LEU A 498 7.23 23.55 -37.81
C LEU A 498 5.81 23.44 -37.23
N THR A 499 4.96 24.40 -37.59
CA THR A 499 3.52 24.38 -37.28
C THR A 499 2.75 24.47 -38.58
N ARG A 500 2.14 23.36 -39.00
CA ARG A 500 1.23 23.30 -40.15
C ARG A 500 -0.09 24.01 -39.83
N ARG A 501 -0.66 24.71 -40.82
CA ARG A 501 -2.07 25.11 -40.84
C ARG A 501 -2.94 23.90 -41.17
N CYS A 502 -4.06 23.74 -40.48
CA CYS A 502 -5.29 23.11 -40.99
C CYS A 502 -6.49 23.85 -40.39
N GLY A 503 -7.57 24.00 -41.17
CA GLY A 503 -8.70 24.86 -40.83
C GLY A 503 -9.92 24.13 -40.26
N SER A 504 -10.57 24.78 -39.30
CA SER A 504 -12.03 24.86 -39.07
C SER A 504 -12.94 23.68 -39.50
N ARG A 505 -13.40 22.92 -38.50
CA ARG A 505 -14.76 22.39 -38.24
C ARG A 505 -14.59 21.46 -37.01
N GLY A 506 -15.18 21.64 -35.83
CA GLY A 506 -16.26 22.51 -35.40
C GLY A 506 -17.32 21.67 -34.68
N LEU A 507 -17.13 21.34 -33.39
CA LEU A 507 -18.19 21.15 -32.39
C LEU A 507 -17.62 21.06 -30.95
N ALA A 508 -18.40 21.58 -30.00
CA ALA A 508 -18.29 21.60 -28.53
C ALA A 508 -17.14 20.83 -27.83
N SER A 509 -16.26 21.57 -27.15
CA SER A 509 -15.42 21.05 -26.05
C SER A 509 -15.81 21.72 -24.72
N ARG A 510 -16.08 20.91 -23.68
CA ARG A 510 -16.26 21.39 -22.30
C ARG A 510 -14.90 21.41 -21.61
N THR A 511 -14.28 22.58 -21.56
CA THR A 511 -13.05 22.79 -20.78
C THR A 511 -13.33 22.68 -19.28
N ILE A 512 -12.76 21.67 -18.63
CA ILE A 512 -12.61 21.64 -17.16
C ILE A 512 -11.17 22.04 -16.85
N CYS A 513 -10.99 23.17 -16.17
CA CYS A 513 -9.68 23.58 -15.68
C CYS A 513 -9.26 22.66 -14.53
N ALA A 514 -8.21 21.87 -14.74
CA ALA A 514 -7.50 21.21 -13.66
C ALA A 514 -6.68 22.27 -12.90
N ALA A 515 -7.04 22.52 -11.64
CA ALA A 515 -6.21 23.29 -10.72
C ALA A 515 -5.22 22.33 -10.05
N THR A 516 -3.92 22.52 -10.33
CA THR A 516 -2.84 21.87 -9.59
C THR A 516 -2.83 22.36 -8.15
N ALA A 517 -3.26 21.52 -7.21
CA ALA A 517 -2.98 21.69 -5.79
C ALA A 517 -1.81 20.77 -5.43
N SER A 518 -0.62 21.36 -5.34
CA SER A 518 0.51 20.75 -4.64
C SER A 518 0.23 20.75 -3.13
N ALA A 519 0.29 19.57 -2.52
CA ALA A 519 0.35 19.34 -1.08
C ALA A 519 1.32 18.18 -0.86
#